data_AF-K2GEN9-F1
#
_entry.id   AF-K2GEN9-F1
#
_cell.length_a   1.000
_cell.length_b   1.000
_cell.length_c   1.000
_cell.angle_alpha   90.00
_cell.angle_beta   90.00
_cell.angle_gamma   90.00
#
_symmetry.space_group_name_H-M   'P 1'
#
loop_
_entity.id
_entity.type
_entity.pdbx_description
1 polymer ?
#
loop_
_entity_poly.entity_id
_entity_poly.type
_entity_poly.pdbx_seq_one_letter_code
_entity_poly.pdbx_strand_id
1 'polypeptide(L)' 'MKEKFPYIVYWFLFLLGLHSYWQFFFVDYGVIYTVFFTFISGLFGGMVALVLRNYKLVMLSFLLLISPYIIILGMHYV' A
#
# COMPACT_ATOMS: atom_id res chain seq x y z
N MET A 1 -16.13 20.32 -2.95
CA MET A 1 -15.11 20.15 -1.88
C MET A 1 -15.25 18.84 -1.11
N LYS A 2 -16.46 18.31 -0.87
CA LYS A 2 -16.68 17.06 -0.09
C LYS A 2 -15.93 15.83 -0.61
N GLU A 3 -15.79 15.66 -1.93
CA GLU A 3 -15.08 14.51 -2.49
C GLU A 3 -13.55 14.64 -2.45
N LYS A 4 -12.99 15.85 -2.30
CA LYS A 4 -11.53 16.04 -2.32
C LYS A 4 -10.85 15.39 -1.12
N PHE A 5 -11.52 15.40 0.03
CA PHE A 5 -10.95 14.88 1.27
C PHE A 5 -10.68 13.36 1.22
N PRO A 6 -11.65 12.49 0.84
CA PRO A 6 -11.37 11.07 0.67
C PRO A 6 -10.24 10.77 -0.32
N TYR A 7 -10.11 11.53 -1.42
CA TYR A 7 -8.99 11.38 -2.35
C TYR A 7 -7.64 11.72 -1.70
N ILE A 8 -7.58 12.77 -0.89
CA ILE A 8 -6.36 13.14 -0.15
C ILE A 8 -5.99 12.02 0.84
N VAL A 9 -6.97 11.52 1.60
CA VAL A 9 -6.75 10.41 2.54
C VAL A 9 -6.25 9.16 1.81
N TYR A 10 -6.88 8.82 0.68
CA TYR A 10 -6.45 7.70 -0.16
C TYR A 10 -4.97 7.83 -0.57
N TRP A 11 -4.61 8.97 -1.18
CA TRP A 11 -3.25 9.17 -1.67
C TRP A 11 -2.23 9.24 -0.54
N PHE A 12 -2.58 9.80 0.61
CA PHE A 12 -1.73 9.78 1.79
C PHE A 12 -1.45 8.35 2.26
N LEU A 13 -2.48 7.51 2.40
CA LEU A 13 -2.32 6.10 2.76
C LEU A 13 -1.48 5.34 1.73
N PHE A 14 -1.77 5.55 0.45
CA PHE A 14 -1.05 4.89 -0.63
C PHE A 14 0.45 5.25 -0.64
N LEU A 15 0.77 6.55 -0.52
CA LEU A 15 2.15 7.02 -0.46
C LEU A 15 2.87 6.55 0.81
N LEU A 16 2.18 6.44 1.95
CA LEU A 16 2.73 5.87 3.18
C LEU A 16 3.13 4.40 2.97
N GLY A 17 2.26 3.61 2.34
CA GLY A 17 2.55 2.22 2.00
C GLY A 17 3.68 2.08 0.97
N LEU A 18 3.79 2.98 -0.01
CA LEU A 18 4.93 2.99 -0.93
C LEU A 18 6.23 3.39 -0.23
N HIS A 19 6.18 4.35 0.69
CA HIS A 19 7.35 4.81 1.42
C HIS A 19 7.94 3.71 2.33
N SER A 20 7.13 2.75 2.77
CA SER A 20 7.63 1.65 3.60
C SER A 20 8.68 0.79 2.90
N TYR A 21 8.71 0.76 1.56
CA TYR A 21 9.75 0.09 0.78
C TYR A 21 11.15 0.68 0.97
N TRP A 22 11.28 1.92 1.39
CA TRP A 22 12.58 2.45 1.80
C TRP A 22 13.13 1.63 2.97
N GLN A 23 12.29 1.31 3.95
CA GLN A 23 12.70 0.50 5.08
C GLN A 23 13.03 -0.93 4.65
N PHE A 24 12.31 -1.48 3.66
CA PHE A 24 12.57 -2.82 3.11
C PHE A 24 14.05 -3.06 2.74
N PHE A 25 14.68 -2.09 2.06
CA PHE A 25 16.02 -2.26 1.51
C PHE A 25 17.15 -1.86 2.46
N PHE A 26 16.88 -1.01 3.45
CA PHE A 26 17.94 -0.36 4.24
C PHE A 26 17.90 -0.71 5.73
N VAL A 27 16.92 -1.49 6.20
CA VAL A 27 16.75 -1.80 7.62
C VAL A 27 16.55 -3.30 7.84
N ASP A 28 17.18 -3.86 8.88
CA ASP A 28 17.17 -5.30 9.17
C ASP A 28 15.76 -5.89 9.35
N TYR A 29 14.85 -5.14 9.98
CA TYR A 29 13.43 -5.52 10.15
C TYR A 29 12.53 -4.94 9.04
N GLY A 30 13.13 -4.46 7.95
CA GLY A 30 12.48 -3.77 6.84
C GLY A 30 11.39 -4.60 6.18
N VAL A 31 11.58 -5.91 6.06
CA VAL A 31 10.58 -6.83 5.47
C VAL A 31 9.28 -6.81 6.28
N ILE A 32 9.35 -7.04 7.59
CA ILE A 32 8.17 -7.09 8.47
C ILE A 32 7.49 -5.71 8.51
N TYR A 33 8.29 -4.64 8.62
CA TYR A 33 7.80 -3.27 8.57
C TYR A 33 7.01 -3.00 7.29
N THR A 34 7.57 -3.38 6.14
CA THR A 34 6.97 -3.14 4.83
C THR A 34 5.66 -3.90 4.69
N VAL A 35 5.65 -5.20 5.01
CA VAL A 35 4.43 -6.04 4.97
C VAL A 35 3.33 -5.44 5.84
N PHE A 36 3.65 -5.01 7.06
CA PHE A 36 2.68 -4.41 7.97
C PHE A 36 2.10 -3.10 7.41
N PHE A 37 2.96 -2.20 6.93
CA PHE A 37 2.54 -0.89 6.42
C PHE A 37 1.79 -0.98 5.10
N THR A 38 2.22 -1.83 4.16
CA THR A 38 1.48 -2.04 2.91
C THR A 38 0.15 -2.73 3.18
N PHE A 39 0.07 -3.66 4.14
CA PHE A 39 -1.18 -4.30 4.55
C PHE A 39 -2.19 -3.29 5.08
N ILE A 40 -1.80 -2.47 6.07
CA ILE A 40 -2.68 -1.45 6.65
C ILE A 40 -3.06 -0.41 5.60
N SER A 41 -2.10 0.11 4.85
CA SER A 41 -2.33 1.15 3.85
C SER A 41 -3.22 0.67 2.71
N GLY A 42 -2.99 -0.56 2.22
CA GLY A 42 -3.83 -1.18 1.20
C GLY A 42 -5.24 -1.49 1.70
N LEU A 43 -5.38 -1.98 2.93
CA LEU A 43 -6.70 -2.28 3.51
C LEU A 43 -7.54 -1.00 3.70
N PHE A 44 -7.00 0.01 4.40
CA PHE A 44 -7.71 1.27 4.63
C PHE A 44 -7.86 2.09 3.36
N GLY A 45 -6.83 2.14 2.50
CA GLY A 45 -6.92 2.77 1.19
C GLY A 45 -7.98 2.11 0.31
N GLY A 46 -8.10 0.78 0.37
CA GLY A 46 -9.16 0.02 -0.29
C GLY A 46 -10.55 0.40 0.21
N MET A 47 -10.75 0.52 1.52
CA MET A 47 -12.02 0.99 2.11
C MET A 47 -12.39 2.40 1.62
N VAL A 48 -11.43 3.34 1.60
CA VAL A 48 -11.64 4.69 1.08
C VAL A 48 -11.98 4.66 -0.41
N ALA A 49 -11.30 3.82 -1.20
CA ALA A 49 -11.57 3.66 -2.62
C ALA A 49 -12.97 3.08 -2.91
N LEU A 50 -13.45 2.17 -2.06
CA LEU A 50 -14.82 1.64 -2.12
C LEU A 50 -15.86 2.71 -1.82
N VAL A 51 -15.63 3.57 -0.82
CA VAL A 51 -16.48 4.74 -0.52
C VAL A 51 -16.52 5.69 -1.71
N LEU A 52 -15.38 5.91 -2.37
CA LEU A 52 -15.26 6.71 -3.59
C LEU A 52 -15.83 6.02 -4.84
N ARG A 53 -16.24 4.74 -4.75
CA ARG A 53 -16.71 3.90 -5.88
C ARG A 53 -15.73 3.89 -7.07
N ASN A 54 -14.44 4.01 -6.81
CA ASN A 54 -13.41 4.09 -7.84
C ASN A 54 -12.63 2.78 -7.92
N TYR A 55 -13.01 1.92 -8.88
CA TYR A 55 -12.41 0.59 -9.05
C TYR A 55 -10.89 0.62 -9.32
N LYS A 56 -10.38 1.67 -9.97
CA LYS A 56 -8.94 1.83 -10.23
C LYS A 56 -8.17 1.99 -8.92
N LEU A 57 -8.72 2.76 -7.98
CA LEU A 57 -8.13 2.94 -6.66
C LEU A 57 -8.22 1.67 -5.81
N VAL A 58 -9.32 0.91 -5.92
CA VAL A 58 -9.44 -0.40 -5.27
C VAL A 58 -8.37 -1.36 -5.79
N MET A 59 -8.16 -1.39 -7.11
CA MET A 59 -7.14 -2.23 -7.73
C MET A 59 -5.73 -1.83 -7.29
N LEU A 60 -5.43 -0.53 -7.24
CA LEU A 60 -4.15 -0.03 -6.72
C LEU A 60 -3.91 -0.42 -5.25
N SER A 61 -4.94 -0.38 -4.42
CA SER A 61 -4.86 -0.85 -3.03
C SER A 61 -4.57 -2.34 -2.94
N PHE A 62 -5.21 -3.15 -3.79
CA PHE A 62 -4.92 -4.59 -3.87
C PHE A 62 -3.49 -4.86 -4.36
N LEU A 63 -3.01 -4.10 -5.34
CA LEU A 63 -1.63 -4.21 -5.81
C LEU A 63 -0.66 -3.87 -4.68
N LEU A 64 -0.94 -2.84 -3.88
CA LEU A 64 -0.13 -2.48 -2.72
C LEU A 64 -0.13 -3.58 -1.64
N LEU A 65 -1.27 -4.27 -1.42
CA LEU A 65 -1.33 -5.40 -0.49
C LEU A 65 -0.44 -6.56 -0.93
N ILE A 66 -0.44 -6.86 -2.23
CA ILE A 66 0.23 -8.03 -2.81
C ILE A 66 1.71 -7.73 -3.11
N SER A 67 2.07 -6.47 -3.32
CA SER A 67 3.42 -6.06 -3.73
C SER A 67 4.57 -6.55 -2.84
N PRO A 68 4.50 -6.59 -1.48
CA PRO A 68 5.63 -7.09 -0.70
C PRO A 68 5.86 -8.58 -0.94
N TYR A 69 4.79 -9.37 -1.15
CA TYR A 69 4.89 -10.80 -1.42
C TYR A 69 5.55 -11.08 -2.78
N ILE A 70 5.25 -10.27 -3.79
CA ILE A 70 5.89 -10.37 -5.11
C ILE A 70 7.40 -10.15 -4.99
N ILE A 71 7.83 -9.13 -4.24
CA ILE A 71 9.24 -8.82 -4.05
C ILE A 71 9.94 -9.91 -3.24
N ILE A 72 9.33 -10.39 -2.15
CA ILE A 72 9.87 -11.48 -1.34
C ILE A 72 10.04 -12.76 -2.18
N LEU A 73 9.05 -13.11 -3.00
CA LEU A 73 9.16 -14.24 -3.92
C LEU A 73 10.28 -14.03 -4.93
N GLY A 74 10.36 -12.84 -5.55
CA GLY A 74 11.43 -12.50 -6.48
C GLY A 74 12.82 -12.65 -5.88
N MET A 75 13.03 -12.21 -4.63
CA MET A 75 14.30 -12.37 -3.94
C MET A 75 14.62 -13.81 -3.54
N HIS A 76 13.62 -14.66 -3.31
CA HIS A 76 13.85 -16.06 -2.99
C HIS A 76 14.31 -16.88 -4.20
N TYR A 77 13.94 -16.47 -5.42
CA TYR A 77 14.33 -17.15 -6.66
C TYR A 77 15.59 -16.58 -7.34
N VAL A 78 16.21 -15.56 -6.75
CA VAL A 78 17.47 -14.95 -7.19
C VAL A 78 18.58 -15.39 -6.26
#